data_AF-A0A536B4V6-F1
#
_entry.id   AF-A0A536B4V6-F1
#
_cell.length_a   1.000
_cell.length_b   1.000
_cell.length_c   1.000
_cell.angle_alpha   90.00
_cell.angle_beta   90.00
_cell.angle_gamma   90.00
#
_symmetry.space_group_name_H-M   'P 1'
#
loop_
_entity.id
_entity.type
_entity.pdbx_description
1 polymer ?
#
loop_
_entity_poly.entity_id
_entity_poly.type
_entity_poly.pdbx_seq_one_letter_code
_entity_poly.pdbx_strand_id
1 'polypeptide(L)'
;MLVLTSASSVAAGSGGGRSLEVLSQATSFKTVQADPATVAPGDELFIGGTVMQHATPHSQIGTFGIHCVATGAGGSQILCDAAYALPKGQITLEVLVASQPPQQFDAAITGGTGAYRNVRGSATVVTLSQTEDDVTFHLIGG
;
A
#
# COMPACT_ATOMS: atom_id res chain seq x y z
N MET A 1 5.16 -48.41 -12.12
CA MET A 1 6.35 -47.53 -12.12
C MET A 1 6.20 -46.59 -13.31
N LEU A 2 5.70 -45.36 -13.07
CA LEU A 2 5.63 -44.30 -14.07
C LEU A 2 6.27 -43.05 -13.46
N VAL A 3 7.20 -42.46 -14.20
CA VAL A 3 8.17 -41.46 -13.75
C VAL A 3 7.50 -40.08 -13.71
N LEU A 4 7.63 -39.39 -12.57
CA LEU A 4 7.25 -37.98 -12.40
C LEU A 4 8.22 -37.10 -13.20
N THR A 5 7.73 -36.40 -14.22
CA THR A 5 8.46 -35.30 -14.86
C THR A 5 8.27 -34.04 -14.01
N SER A 6 9.29 -33.71 -13.22
CA SER A 6 9.40 -32.47 -12.45
C SER A 6 9.58 -31.28 -13.39
N ALA A 7 8.60 -30.38 -13.42
CA ALA A 7 8.76 -29.07 -14.05
C ALA A 7 9.64 -28.20 -13.16
N SER A 8 10.81 -27.80 -13.68
CA SER A 8 11.69 -26.84 -13.04
C SER A 8 11.04 -25.46 -13.11
N SER A 9 10.59 -24.94 -11.97
CA SER A 9 10.24 -23.52 -11.87
C SER A 9 11.52 -22.70 -11.93
N VAL A 10 11.58 -21.83 -12.93
CA VAL A 10 12.65 -20.85 -13.12
C VAL A 10 12.70 -19.97 -11.88
N ALA A 11 13.79 -20.02 -11.12
CA ALA A 11 14.03 -19.10 -10.03
C ALA A 11 14.15 -17.69 -10.63
N ALA A 12 13.12 -16.87 -10.44
CA ALA A 12 13.21 -15.45 -10.69
C ALA A 12 14.34 -14.89 -9.81
N GLY A 13 15.33 -14.29 -10.47
CA GLY A 13 16.59 -13.92 -9.86
C GLY A 13 16.42 -13.04 -8.63
N SER A 14 17.28 -13.26 -7.63
CA SER A 14 17.53 -12.36 -6.52
C SER A 14 18.17 -11.07 -7.04
N GLY A 15 17.38 -10.19 -7.67
CA GLY A 15 17.72 -8.78 -7.72
C GLY A 15 17.81 -8.29 -6.28
N GLY A 16 18.86 -7.54 -5.93
CA GLY A 16 19.14 -7.06 -4.57
C GLY A 16 18.10 -6.08 -4.02
N GLY A 17 16.84 -6.47 -4.00
CA GLY A 17 15.73 -5.74 -3.42
C GLY A 17 15.78 -5.82 -1.91
N ARG A 18 15.48 -4.70 -1.25
CA ARG A 18 15.35 -4.62 0.20
C ARG A 18 13.87 -4.62 0.53
N SER A 19 13.47 -5.43 1.50
CA SER A 19 12.11 -5.39 2.02
C SER A 19 12.04 -4.58 3.31
N LEU A 20 10.96 -3.83 3.48
CA LEU A 20 10.62 -3.13 4.72
C LEU A 20 9.17 -3.49 5.08
N GLU A 21 8.99 -4.06 6.26
CA GLU A 21 7.68 -4.44 6.79
C GLU A 21 7.26 -3.48 7.90
N VAL A 22 6.03 -2.98 7.81
CA VAL A 22 5.44 -2.06 8.79
C VAL A 22 3.96 -2.36 8.99
N LEU A 23 3.43 -1.99 10.14
CA LEU A 23 1.99 -1.96 10.38
C LEU A 23 1.50 -0.52 10.25
N SER A 24 0.45 -0.31 9.46
CA SER A 24 -0.22 0.98 9.31
C SER A 24 -1.48 0.97 10.18
N GLN A 25 -1.57 1.89 11.14
CA GLN A 25 -2.76 2.02 12.00
C GLN A 25 -3.46 3.34 11.70
N ALA A 26 -4.64 3.26 11.09
CA ALA A 26 -5.44 4.43 10.78
C ALA A 26 -6.06 5.03 12.05
N THR A 27 -5.92 6.34 12.21
CA THR A 27 -6.47 7.10 13.35
C THR A 27 -7.54 8.09 12.93
N SER A 28 -7.72 8.32 11.63
CA SER A 28 -8.68 9.28 11.08
C SER A 28 -9.16 8.86 9.69
N PHE A 29 -10.43 9.13 9.43
CA PHE A 29 -11.10 8.90 8.15
C PHE A 29 -11.99 10.09 7.83
N LYS A 30 -12.00 10.52 6.57
CA LYS A 30 -12.96 11.52 6.09
C LYS A 30 -13.36 11.22 4.66
N THR A 31 -14.65 11.18 4.41
CA THR A 31 -15.20 11.15 3.05
C THR A 31 -15.70 12.55 2.66
N VAL A 32 -15.54 12.89 1.38
CA VAL A 32 -16.16 14.06 0.74
C VAL A 32 -16.97 13.52 -0.42
N GLN A 33 -18.29 13.61 -0.30
CA GLN A 33 -19.20 13.06 -1.30
C GLN A 33 -20.26 14.10 -1.66
N ALA A 34 -20.66 14.09 -2.92
CA ALA A 34 -21.79 14.91 -3.37
C ALA A 34 -23.12 14.37 -2.81
N ASP A 35 -23.28 13.04 -2.80
CA ASP A 35 -24.42 12.34 -2.23
C ASP A 35 -23.93 11.22 -1.28
N PRO A 36 -24.17 11.32 0.04
CA PRO A 36 -23.79 10.29 0.99
C PRO A 36 -24.45 8.91 0.76
N ALA A 37 -25.53 8.84 -0.02
CA ALA A 37 -26.25 7.59 -0.26
C ALA A 37 -25.53 6.68 -1.29
N THR A 38 -24.70 7.24 -2.16
CA THR A 38 -24.07 6.50 -3.26
C THR A 38 -22.66 6.99 -3.55
N VAL A 39 -21.72 6.07 -3.72
CA VAL A 39 -20.38 6.42 -4.21
C VAL A 39 -20.43 6.73 -5.70
N ALA A 40 -19.90 7.87 -6.11
CA ALA A 40 -19.85 8.31 -7.50
C ALA A 40 -18.45 8.79 -7.91
N PRO A 41 -18.12 8.81 -9.21
CA PRO A 41 -16.87 9.41 -9.67
C PRO A 41 -16.67 10.84 -9.13
N GLY A 42 -15.49 11.11 -8.59
CA GLY A 42 -15.15 12.38 -7.95
C GLY A 42 -15.36 12.43 -6.44
N ASP A 43 -16.01 11.42 -5.84
CA ASP A 43 -16.05 11.28 -4.38
C ASP A 43 -14.65 10.96 -3.84
N GLU A 44 -14.31 11.55 -2.69
CA GLU A 44 -12.97 11.45 -2.09
C GLU A 44 -13.00 10.75 -0.73
N LEU A 45 -11.92 10.03 -0.42
CA LEU A 45 -11.64 9.43 0.89
C LEU A 45 -10.23 9.82 1.33
N PHE A 46 -10.13 10.32 2.55
CA PHE A 46 -8.88 10.66 3.22
C PHE A 46 -8.68 9.74 4.42
N ILE A 47 -7.48 9.17 4.53
CA ILE A 47 -7.07 8.34 5.66
C ILE A 47 -5.75 8.87 6.19
N GLY A 48 -5.65 9.00 7.51
CA GLY A 48 -4.41 9.39 8.18
C GLY A 48 -4.17 8.53 9.41
N GLY A 49 -2.90 8.25 9.69
CA GLY A 49 -2.55 7.36 10.80
C GLY A 49 -1.07 7.29 11.12
N THR A 50 -0.74 6.31 11.95
CA THR A 50 0.61 6.02 12.42
C THR A 50 1.19 4.81 11.71
N VAL A 51 2.52 4.80 11.60
CA VAL A 51 3.27 3.64 11.12
C VAL A 51 3.99 3.03 12.31
N MET A 52 3.76 1.75 12.55
CA MET A 52 4.33 0.98 13.65
C MET A 52 5.35 -0.01 13.11
N GLN A 53 6.36 -0.32 13.93
CA GLN A 53 7.33 -1.35 13.60
C GLN A 53 6.65 -2.74 13.63
N HIS A 54 6.77 -3.53 12.57
CA HIS A 54 6.09 -4.83 12.46
C HIS A 54 6.48 -5.80 13.60
N ALA A 55 7.77 -5.89 13.95
CA ALA A 55 8.26 -6.74 15.03
C ALA A 55 7.84 -6.29 16.46
N THR A 56 7.47 -5.02 16.62
CA THR A 56 7.08 -4.43 17.91
C THR A 56 5.94 -3.43 17.66
N PRO A 57 4.68 -3.91 17.54
CA PRO A 57 3.54 -3.11 17.08
C PRO A 57 3.20 -1.88 17.93
N HIS A 58 3.79 -1.75 19.13
CA HIS A 58 3.64 -0.58 20.00
C HIS A 58 4.72 0.50 19.78
N SER A 59 5.67 0.27 18.88
CA SER A 59 6.72 1.23 18.56
C SER A 59 6.35 2.00 17.29
N GLN A 60 5.84 3.22 17.47
CA GLN A 60 5.59 4.11 16.35
C GLN A 60 6.92 4.56 15.73
N ILE A 61 7.05 4.37 14.42
CA ILE A 61 8.21 4.76 13.63
C ILE A 61 7.87 5.85 12.60
N GLY A 62 6.61 6.20 12.44
CA GLY A 62 6.22 7.17 11.42
C GLY A 62 4.74 7.53 11.42
N THR A 63 4.33 8.17 10.34
CA THR A 63 2.94 8.49 10.01
C THR A 63 2.70 8.26 8.53
N PHE A 64 1.44 8.10 8.15
CA PHE A 64 1.05 7.99 6.76
C PHE A 64 -0.20 8.84 6.48
N GLY A 65 -0.35 9.21 5.22
CA GLY A 65 -1.56 9.83 4.69
C GLY A 65 -1.92 9.17 3.36
N ILE A 66 -3.23 9.00 3.13
CA ILE A 66 -3.80 8.44 1.92
C ILE A 66 -4.91 9.38 1.45
N HIS A 67 -4.94 9.61 0.14
CA HIS A 67 -6.03 10.26 -0.55
C HIS A 67 -6.48 9.37 -1.70
N CYS A 68 -7.77 9.06 -1.73
CA CYS A 68 -8.39 8.22 -2.74
C CYS A 68 -9.52 8.99 -3.41
N VAL A 69 -9.65 8.84 -4.71
CA VAL A 69 -10.75 9.39 -5.51
C VAL A 69 -11.46 8.24 -6.24
N ALA A 70 -12.78 8.19 -6.13
CA ALA A 70 -13.59 7.30 -6.96
C ALA A 70 -13.51 7.72 -8.43
N THR A 71 -13.14 6.79 -9.32
CA THR A 71 -12.91 7.07 -10.75
C THR A 71 -13.71 6.16 -11.67
N GLY A 72 -14.02 4.93 -11.24
CA GLY A 72 -14.79 3.96 -12.03
C GLY A 72 -16.28 4.32 -12.13
N ALA A 73 -16.95 3.85 -13.19
CA ALA A 73 -18.39 4.05 -13.35
C ALA A 73 -19.16 3.56 -12.12
N GLY A 74 -20.07 4.39 -11.61
CA GLY A 74 -20.80 4.12 -10.36
C GLY A 74 -19.91 3.97 -9.13
N GLY A 75 -18.70 4.56 -9.13
CA GLY A 75 -17.76 4.44 -8.01
C GLY A 75 -17.14 3.06 -7.87
N SER A 76 -17.07 2.28 -8.95
CA SER A 76 -16.56 0.88 -8.92
C SER A 76 -15.06 0.75 -8.65
N GLN A 77 -14.28 1.82 -8.87
CA GLN A 77 -12.83 1.85 -8.68
C GLN A 77 -12.41 3.14 -7.99
N ILE A 78 -11.33 3.05 -7.22
CA ILE A 78 -10.67 4.18 -6.57
C ILE A 78 -9.21 4.25 -7.02
N LEU A 79 -8.75 5.46 -7.33
CA LEU A 79 -7.35 5.79 -7.53
C LEU A 79 -6.84 6.40 -6.22
N CYS A 80 -5.83 5.81 -5.63
CA CYS A 80 -5.27 6.25 -4.35
C CYS A 80 -3.81 6.64 -4.50
N ASP A 81 -3.45 7.76 -3.89
CA ASP A 81 -2.09 8.17 -3.58
C ASP A 81 -1.85 8.04 -2.08
N ALA A 82 -0.66 7.59 -1.70
CA ALA A 82 -0.27 7.50 -0.29
C ALA A 82 1.16 7.96 -0.08
N ALA A 83 1.43 8.54 1.09
CA ALA A 83 2.76 8.95 1.52
C ALA A 83 3.04 8.41 2.92
N TYR A 84 4.18 7.73 3.07
CA TYR A 84 4.69 7.21 4.33
C TYR A 84 5.89 8.05 4.78
N ALA A 85 5.78 8.72 5.92
CA ALA A 85 6.87 9.45 6.54
C ALA A 85 7.53 8.58 7.62
N LEU A 86 8.78 8.18 7.36
CA LEU A 86 9.59 7.28 8.19
C LEU A 86 10.83 8.01 8.71
N PRO A 87 11.59 7.44 9.68
CA PRO A 87 12.70 8.16 10.33
C PRO A 87 13.84 8.50 9.35
N LYS A 88 13.96 7.76 8.25
CA LYS A 88 15.03 7.90 7.26
C LYS A 88 14.58 8.58 5.97
N GLY A 89 13.34 9.05 5.87
CA GLY A 89 12.79 9.70 4.68
C GLY A 89 11.35 9.28 4.40
N GLN A 90 10.85 9.64 3.21
CA GLN A 90 9.49 9.31 2.78
C GLN A 90 9.49 8.25 1.67
N ILE A 91 8.39 7.50 1.56
CA ILE A 91 8.05 6.61 0.44
C ILE A 91 6.66 7.00 -0.06
N THR A 92 6.49 7.14 -1.37
CA THR A 92 5.19 7.44 -1.99
C THR A 92 4.67 6.24 -2.79
N LEU A 93 3.37 5.99 -2.68
CA LEU A 93 2.66 4.91 -3.36
C LEU A 93 1.54 5.45 -4.24
N GLU A 94 1.18 4.70 -5.28
CA GLU A 94 0.00 4.94 -6.09
C GLU A 94 -0.65 3.60 -6.49
N VAL A 95 -1.99 3.53 -6.49
CA VAL A 95 -2.71 2.33 -6.90
C VAL A 95 -4.11 2.64 -7.44
N LEU A 96 -4.55 1.88 -8.46
CA LEU A 96 -5.94 1.82 -8.91
C LEU A 96 -6.53 0.46 -8.50
N VAL A 97 -7.54 0.46 -7.64
CA VAL A 97 -8.21 -0.76 -7.14
C VAL A 97 -9.73 -0.66 -7.22
N ALA A 98 -10.42 -1.78 -7.03
CA ALA A 98 -11.87 -1.76 -6.80
C ALA A 98 -12.19 -0.95 -5.53
N SER A 99 -13.33 -0.24 -5.52
CA SER A 99 -13.75 0.55 -4.34
C SER A 99 -13.97 -0.29 -3.09
N GLN A 100 -14.28 -1.57 -3.27
CA GLN A 100 -14.09 -2.59 -2.25
C GLN A 100 -12.89 -3.47 -2.64
N PRO A 101 -11.68 -3.13 -2.17
CA PRO A 101 -10.48 -3.87 -2.54
C PRO A 101 -10.49 -5.28 -1.92
N PRO A 102 -9.80 -6.25 -2.55
CA PRO A 102 -9.55 -7.55 -1.91
C PRO A 102 -8.72 -7.37 -0.64
N GLN A 103 -8.72 -8.40 0.23
CA GLN A 103 -7.92 -8.39 1.47
C GLN A 103 -6.43 -8.12 1.22
N GLN A 104 -5.91 -8.53 0.06
CA GLN A 104 -4.53 -8.29 -0.33
C GLN A 104 -4.47 -7.68 -1.74
N PHE A 105 -3.69 -6.61 -1.89
CA PHE A 105 -3.40 -5.97 -3.18
C PHE A 105 -2.01 -5.34 -3.18
N ASP A 106 -1.52 -4.98 -4.37
CA ASP A 106 -0.22 -4.33 -4.54
C ASP A 106 -0.40 -2.88 -5.00
N ALA A 107 0.40 -1.97 -4.43
CA ALA A 107 0.55 -0.59 -4.86
C ALA A 107 1.92 -0.34 -5.49
N ALA A 108 2.02 0.58 -6.45
CA ALA A 108 3.28 0.95 -7.07
C ALA A 108 4.05 1.93 -6.18
N ILE A 109 5.35 1.71 -5.98
CA ILE A 109 6.23 2.70 -5.33
C ILE A 109 6.64 3.73 -6.39
N THR A 110 6.16 4.97 -6.24
CA THR A 110 6.38 6.05 -7.22
C THR A 110 7.59 6.91 -6.88
N GLY A 111 8.10 6.86 -5.64
CA GLY A 111 9.27 7.62 -5.23
C GLY A 111 9.57 7.57 -3.74
N GLY A 112 10.52 8.42 -3.35
CA GLY A 112 10.93 8.59 -1.97
C GLY A 112 12.01 9.63 -1.77
N THR A 113 12.33 9.91 -0.51
CA THR A 113 13.33 10.91 -0.09
C THR A 113 14.32 10.32 0.92
N GLY A 114 15.40 11.04 1.23
CA GLY A 114 16.40 10.61 2.22
C GLY A 114 17.08 9.28 1.85
N ALA A 115 17.02 8.30 2.75
CA ALA A 115 17.51 6.94 2.50
C ALA A 115 16.70 6.18 1.43
N TYR A 116 15.49 6.67 1.11
CA TYR A 116 14.61 6.13 0.08
C TYR A 116 14.61 6.98 -1.20
N ARG A 117 15.62 7.83 -1.42
CA ARG A 117 15.72 8.58 -2.68
C ARG A 117 15.76 7.62 -3.87
N ASN A 118 15.00 7.92 -4.92
CA ASN A 118 14.93 7.16 -6.17
C ASN A 118 14.44 5.70 -6.03
N VAL A 119 13.85 5.30 -4.91
CA VAL A 119 13.26 3.96 -4.80
C VAL A 119 12.08 3.79 -5.76
N ARG A 120 11.93 2.56 -6.26
CA ARG A 120 10.80 2.03 -7.03
C ARG A 120 10.44 0.65 -6.49
N GLY A 121 9.50 -0.02 -7.14
CA GLY A 121 9.06 -1.37 -6.78
C GLY A 121 7.57 -1.39 -6.47
N SER A 122 7.18 -2.27 -5.55
CA SER A 122 5.78 -2.43 -5.14
C SER A 122 5.67 -2.46 -3.61
N ALA A 123 4.48 -2.13 -3.11
CA ALA A 123 4.10 -2.38 -1.73
C ALA A 123 2.96 -3.39 -1.72
N THR A 124 3.14 -4.52 -1.06
CA THR A 124 2.04 -5.46 -0.79
C THR A 124 1.30 -4.99 0.45
N VAL A 125 0.01 -4.77 0.33
CA VAL A 125 -0.88 -4.35 1.41
C VAL A 125 -1.79 -5.52 1.76
N VAL A 126 -1.85 -5.88 3.04
CA VAL A 126 -2.76 -6.90 3.58
C VAL A 126 -3.61 -6.25 4.66
N THR A 127 -4.90 -6.12 4.40
CA THR A 127 -5.84 -5.56 5.37
C THR A 127 -6.12 -6.57 6.47
N LEU A 128 -5.75 -6.21 7.69
CA LEU A 128 -5.94 -7.02 8.90
C LEU A 128 -7.26 -6.69 9.59
N SER A 129 -7.66 -5.40 9.57
CA SER A 129 -8.91 -4.91 10.14
C SER A 129 -9.35 -3.61 9.49
N GLN A 130 -10.46 -3.01 9.95
CA GLN A 130 -10.93 -1.72 9.45
C GLN A 130 -9.95 -0.56 9.68
N THR A 131 -8.97 -0.71 10.58
CA THR A 131 -8.03 0.35 10.95
C THR A 131 -6.58 -0.10 10.87
N GLU A 132 -6.30 -1.30 10.38
CA GLU A 132 -4.95 -1.86 10.40
C GLU A 132 -4.63 -2.62 9.10
N ASP A 133 -3.52 -2.22 8.49
CA ASP A 133 -2.93 -2.89 7.33
C ASP A 133 -1.50 -3.30 7.64
N ASP A 134 -1.12 -4.51 7.22
CA ASP A 134 0.27 -4.94 7.12
C ASP A 134 0.81 -4.55 5.74
N VAL A 135 1.92 -3.81 5.72
CA VAL A 135 2.49 -3.24 4.50
C VAL A 135 3.93 -3.68 4.35
N THR A 136 4.20 -4.41 3.27
CA THR A 136 5.55 -4.83 2.89
C THR A 136 6.00 -4.05 1.65
N PHE A 137 6.98 -3.16 1.81
CA PHE A 137 7.61 -2.46 0.69
C PHE A 137 8.72 -3.32 0.09
N HIS A 138 8.60 -3.64 -1.19
CA HIS A 138 9.60 -4.34 -2.00
C HIS A 138 10.40 -3.32 -2.82
N LEU A 139 11.53 -2.86 -2.26
CA LEU A 139 12.28 -1.73 -2.80
C LEU A 139 13.27 -2.16 -3.89
N ILE A 140 13.26 -1.42 -5.01
CA ILE A 140 14.24 -1.51 -6.09
C ILE A 140 14.96 -0.16 -6.20
N GLY A 141 16.30 -0.20 -6.21
CA GLY A 141 17.13 1.01 -6.22
C GLY A 141 17.22 1.72 -4.86
N GLY A 142 18.07 2.75 -4.80
CA GLY A 142 18.28 3.59 -3.60
C GLY A 142 19.63 3.41 -2.92
#